data_AF-A0A3M8G6P7-F1
#
_entry.id   AF-A0A3M8G6P7-F1
#
_cell.length_a   1.000
_cell.length_b   1.000
_cell.length_c   1.000
_cell.angle_alpha   90.00
_cell.angle_beta   90.00
_cell.angle_gamma   90.00
#
_symmetry.space_group_name_H-M   'P 1'
#
loop_
_entity.id
_entity.type
_entity.pdbx_description
1 polymer ?
#
loop_
_entity_poly.entity_id
_entity_poly.type
_entity_poly.pdbx_seq_one_letter_code
_entity_poly.pdbx_strand_id
1 'polypeptide(L)' 'MRNFIEKEYHPVIEEYITSYVDDDIESVERETFEELLVYDDDLRELAFSAKEGKKLMETLRLLKQGDN' A
#
# COMPACT_ATOMS: atom_id res chain seq x y z
N MET A 1 7.40 16.34 21.44
CA MET A 1 7.52 15.03 20.79
C MET A 1 6.11 14.59 20.47
N ARG A 2 5.74 14.49 19.18
CA ARG A 2 4.44 13.91 18.82
C ARG A 2 4.53 12.43 19.14
N ASN A 3 3.71 11.96 20.07
CA ASN A 3 3.54 10.55 20.31
C ASN A 3 2.88 9.97 19.04
N PHE A 4 3.69 9.49 18.10
CA PHE A 4 3.24 8.50 17.13
C PHE A 4 2.87 7.27 17.97
N ILE A 5 1.62 7.23 18.43
CA ILE A 5 1.02 5.95 18.73
C ILE A 5 1.03 5.27 17.37
N GLU A 6 1.86 4.25 17.19
CA GLU A 6 1.79 3.37 16.03
C GLU A 6 0.35 2.91 15.96
N LYS A 7 -0.40 3.47 15.00
CA LYS A 7 -1.82 3.19 14.85
C LYS A 7 -1.88 1.74 14.37
N GLU A 8 -2.15 0.84 15.30
CA GLU A 8 -2.27 -0.58 14.98
C GLU A 8 -3.57 -0.75 14.21
N TYR A 9 -3.45 -1.01 12.91
CA TYR A 9 -4.60 -1.27 12.07
C TYR A 9 -5.14 -2.66 12.38
N HIS A 10 -6.45 -2.83 12.23
CA HIS A 10 -7.04 -4.16 12.31
C HIS A 10 -6.42 -5.04 11.20
N PRO A 11 -6.09 -6.33 11.44
CA PRO A 11 -5.41 -7.18 10.44
C PRO A 11 -6.10 -7.21 9.07
N VAL A 12 -7.43 -7.13 9.05
CA VAL A 12 -8.22 -7.02 7.81
C VAL A 12 -7.84 -5.79 6.96
N ILE A 13 -7.55 -4.65 7.59
CA ILE A 13 -7.09 -3.45 6.88
C ILE A 13 -5.70 -3.69 6.29
N GLU A 14 -4.82 -4.38 7.02
CA GLU A 14 -3.49 -4.74 6.50
C GLU A 14 -3.59 -5.66 5.28
N GLU A 15 -4.47 -6.66 5.31
CA GLU A 15 -4.77 -7.53 4.17
C GLU A 15 -5.28 -6.74 2.95
N TYR A 16 -6.16 -5.77 3.17
CA TYR A 16 -6.64 -4.88 2.10
C TYR A 16 -5.52 -3.98 1.55
N ILE A 17 -4.62 -3.46 2.40
CA ILE A 17 -3.44 -2.71 1.93
C ILE A 17 -2.56 -3.61 1.06
N THR A 18 -2.25 -4.82 1.51
CA THR A 18 -1.42 -5.77 0.75
C THR A 18 -2.05 -6.09 -0.60
N SER A 19 -3.34 -6.45 -0.61
CA SER A 19 -4.09 -6.76 -1.84
C SER A 19 -4.14 -5.56 -2.79
N TYR A 20 -4.33 -4.35 -2.26
CA TYR A 20 -4.32 -3.10 -3.03
C TYR A 20 -2.95 -2.77 -3.64
N VAL A 21 -1.88 -2.99 -2.87
CA VAL A 21 -0.48 -2.82 -3.31
C VAL A 21 -0.12 -3.85 -4.38
N ASP A 22 -0.63 -5.06 -4.23
CA ASP A 22 -0.38 -6.16 -5.16
C ASP A 22 -1.25 -6.13 -6.42
N ASP A 23 -2.19 -5.18 -6.49
CA ASP A 23 -3.23 -5.09 -7.53
C ASP A 23 -4.09 -6.38 -7.62
N ASP A 24 -4.13 -7.15 -6.53
CA ASP A 24 -4.89 -8.40 -6.35
C ASP A 24 -6.12 -8.15 -5.46
N ILE A 25 -6.92 -7.15 -5.86
CA ILE A 25 -8.13 -6.74 -5.16
C ILE A 25 -9.27 -6.61 -6.17
N GLU A 26 -10.45 -7.15 -5.83
CA GLU A 26 -11.61 -7.08 -6.72
C GLU A 26 -12.07 -5.64 -6.94
N SER A 27 -12.72 -5.35 -8.07
CA SER A 27 -13.07 -3.97 -8.44
C SER A 27 -13.98 -3.29 -7.41
N VAL A 28 -14.97 -4.02 -6.88
CA VAL A 28 -15.90 -3.48 -5.87
C VAL A 28 -15.20 -3.21 -4.54
N GLU A 29 -14.31 -4.11 -4.14
CA GLU A 29 -13.51 -3.97 -2.93
C GLU A 29 -12.50 -2.82 -3.05
N ARG A 30 -11.89 -2.67 -4.23
CA ARG A 30 -10.98 -1.57 -4.53
C ARG A 30 -11.69 -0.23 -4.41
N GLU A 31 -12.87 -0.08 -5.01
CA GLU A 31 -13.66 1.16 -4.92
C GLU A 31 -13.99 1.51 -3.47
N THR A 32 -14.42 0.51 -2.70
CA THR A 32 -14.73 0.67 -1.27
C THR A 32 -13.49 1.05 -0.46
N PHE A 33 -12.35 0.40 -0.73
CA PHE A 33 -11.10 0.70 -0.05
C PHE A 33 -10.58 2.09 -0.41
N GLU A 34 -10.63 2.49 -1.67
CA GLU A 34 -10.25 3.83 -2.12
C GLU A 34 -11.11 4.93 -1.49
N GLU A 35 -12.41 4.68 -1.29
CA GLU A 35 -13.27 5.58 -0.51
C GLU A 35 -12.76 5.73 0.93
N LEU A 36 -12.37 4.65 1.60
CA LEU A 36 -11.77 4.73 2.95
C LEU A 36 -10.47 5.54 2.96
N LEU A 37 -9.63 5.43 1.92
CA LEU A 37 -8.39 6.22 1.79
C LEU A 37 -8.66 7.73 1.66
N VAL A 38 -9.84 8.13 1.19
CA VAL A 38 -10.23 9.55 1.18
C VAL A 38 -10.42 10.08 2.61
N TYR A 39 -10.88 9.23 3.53
CA TYR A 39 -11.23 9.62 4.89
C TYR A 39 -10.11 9.46 5.92
N ASP A 40 -9.11 8.61 5.67
CA ASP A 40 -7.98 8.37 6.57
C ASP A 40 -6.64 8.68 5.88
N ASP A 41 -6.10 9.86 6.18
CA ASP A 41 -4.86 10.37 5.58
C ASP A 41 -3.65 9.48 5.88
N ASP A 42 -3.55 8.92 7.09
CA ASP A 42 -2.45 8.05 7.50
C ASP A 42 -2.52 6.72 6.72
N LEU A 43 -3.72 6.16 6.58
CA LEU A 43 -3.94 4.92 5.83
C LEU A 43 -3.64 5.11 4.34
N ARG A 44 -4.03 6.26 3.78
CA ARG A 44 -3.73 6.63 2.39
C ARG A 44 -2.23 6.78 2.16
N GLU A 45 -1.54 7.48 3.04
CA GLU A 45 -0.09 7.66 2.96
C GLU A 45 0.63 6.30 3.02
N LEU A 46 0.20 5.42 3.92
CA LEU A 46 0.74 4.07 4.04
C LEU A 46 0.53 3.24 2.77
N ALA A 47 -0.71 3.15 2.27
CA ALA A 47 -1.05 2.35 1.10
C ALA A 47 -0.32 2.85 -0.17
N PHE A 48 -0.25 4.16 -0.37
CA PHE A 48 0.44 4.74 -1.52
C PHE A 48 1.96 4.59 -1.44
N SER A 49 2.54 4.82 -0.27
CA SER A 49 3.98 4.64 -0.04
C SER A 49 4.40 3.18 -0.26
N ALA A 50 3.60 2.23 0.23
CA ALA A 50 3.85 0.80 -0.01
C ALA A 50 3.79 0.45 -1.50
N LYS A 51 2.80 0.98 -2.22
CA LYS A 51 2.62 0.74 -3.66
C LYS A 51 3.76 1.33 -4.50
N GLU A 52 4.21 2.54 -4.18
CA GLU A 52 5.36 3.16 -4.84
C GLU A 52 6.66 2.40 -4.52
N GLY A 53 6.87 2.02 -3.25
CA GLY A 53 8.02 1.22 -2.82
C GLY A 53 8.13 -0.10 -3.58
N LYS A 54 7.01 -0.81 -3.77
CA LYS A 54 6.97 -2.04 -4.58
C LYS A 54 7.44 -1.78 -6.02
N LYS A 55 6.91 -0.75 -6.70
CA LYS A 55 7.30 -0.39 -8.08
C LYS A 55 8.79 -0.08 -8.19
N LEU A 56 9.35 0.65 -7.21
CA LEU A 56 10.79 0.96 -7.19
C LEU A 56 11.63 -0.31 -7.03
N MET A 57 11.21 -1.23 -6.16
CA MET A 57 11.90 -2.51 -5.97
C MET A 57 11.83 -3.41 -7.20
N GLU A 58 10.70 -3.44 -7.89
CA GLU A 58 10.55 -4.15 -9.17
C GLU A 58 11.45 -3.54 -10.24
N THR A 59 11.46 -2.21 -10.36
CA THR A 59 12.36 -1.50 -11.30
C THR A 59 13.82 -1.80 -11.00
N LEU A 60 14.24 -1.78 -9.73
CA LEU A 60 15.59 -2.14 -9.32
C LEU A 60 15.95 -3.57 -9.68
N ARG A 61 15.02 -4.53 -9.53
CA ARG A 61 15.23 -5.92 -9.93
C ARG A 61 15.44 -6.05 -11.44
N LEU A 62 14.64 -5.36 -12.24
CA LEU A 62 14.76 -5.36 -13.70
C LEU A 62 16.10 -4.77 -14.17
N LEU A 63 16.55 -3.66 -13.57
CA LEU A 63 17.86 -3.07 -13.88
C LEU A 63 19.00 -4.03 -13.56
N LYS A 64 18.97 -4.69 -12.39
CA LYS A 64 19.98 -5.69 -12.00
C LYS A 64 19.99 -6.94 -12.89
N GLN A 65 18.88 -7.26 -13.55
CA GLN A 65 18.79 -8.40 -14.47
C GLN A 65 19.27 -8.05 -15.89
N GLY A 66 19.12 -6.79 -16.31
CA GLY A 66 19.59 -6.29 -17.61
C GLY A 66 21.09 -6.03 -17.70
N ASP A 67 21.79 -5.99 -16.55
CA ASP A 67 23.25 -5.81 -16.46
C ASP A 67 24.06 -7.14 -16.52
N ASN A 68 23.43 -8.27 -16.90
CA ASN A 68 24.09 -9.58 -17.10
C ASN A 68 24.23 -9.96 -18.58
#